data_AF-A0A8A2VAN5-F1
#
_entry.id   AF-A0A8A2VAN5-F1
#
_cell.length_a   1.000
_cell.length_b   1.000
_cell.length_c   1.000
_cell.angle_alpha   90.00
_cell.angle_beta   90.00
_cell.angle_gamma   90.00
#
_symmetry.space_group_name_H-M   'P 1'
#
loop_
_entity.id
_entity.type
_entity.pdbx_description
1 polymer ?
#
loop_
_entity_poly.entity_id
_entity_poly.type
_entity_poly.pdbx_seq_one_letter_code
_entity_poly.pdbx_strand_id
1 'polypeptide(L)'
;MSANSPLEETSDSSTKDESQDLASLRSELNAIQERLSTESDLEPITPEEAAEIYLEDRREDLVESTVQDYRRSLDFFVKFCDLEGIDNLNNLSGRTMREYRAWRRSKSSHKTLSPKTMRDEMYLMRNFLGFLEDIEGVETGLANKVQTPELSYEDEVREGHLSKDRANEIIQHLEEYEYATAEHVIWLLLGALGCRRGGVHSLDLEDVHTDRSELFIEFHHRPKGGTTLKNKKAGEREVNVSEEVAEVIDDYIEHNRIEVTDDHGREPLITTTHGRMAKSTISKYIYKWTRPCEIGKDCPHDRDPDECEDAQTIDSASNCPSSQPTHNVRKGYLTAERSNNIPIEMLADRCDVSPEVIKKHYDQRDKTDRRELRQEIYEEVYGDSRGGYLS
;
A
#
# COMPACT_ATOMS: atom_id res chain seq x y z
N MET A 1 92.04 63.37 -16.88
CA MET A 1 90.80 64.13 -16.62
C MET A 1 89.65 63.36 -17.24
N SER A 2 88.50 63.41 -16.56
CA SER A 2 87.19 62.84 -16.93
C SER A 2 86.94 61.38 -16.58
N ALA A 3 86.43 61.23 -15.35
CA ALA A 3 85.46 60.22 -14.98
C ALA A 3 84.10 60.55 -15.60
N ASN A 4 83.39 59.55 -16.13
CA ASN A 4 81.94 59.40 -16.02
C ASN A 4 81.53 58.03 -16.56
N SER A 5 80.87 57.23 -15.73
CA SER A 5 80.02 56.11 -16.17
C SER A 5 78.78 56.09 -15.26
N PRO A 6 77.56 55.93 -15.81
CA PRO A 6 76.33 56.15 -15.05
C PRO A 6 75.90 54.90 -14.29
N LEU A 7 75.24 55.12 -13.15
CA LEU A 7 74.47 54.13 -12.39
C LEU A 7 73.11 53.93 -13.08
N GLU A 8 72.79 52.70 -13.48
CA GLU A 8 71.43 52.29 -13.86
C GLU A 8 70.71 51.71 -12.63
N GLU A 9 69.54 52.29 -12.33
CA GLU A 9 68.55 51.81 -11.38
C GLU A 9 67.79 50.60 -11.96
N THR A 10 67.73 49.48 -11.24
CA THR A 10 66.83 48.36 -11.54
C THR A 10 66.06 47.97 -10.28
N SER A 11 64.96 48.67 -9.98
CA SER A 11 64.02 48.28 -8.92
C SER A 11 62.61 48.83 -9.19
N ASP A 12 61.89 48.30 -10.18
CA ASP A 12 60.43 48.57 -10.30
C ASP A 12 59.62 47.48 -11.05
N SER A 13 60.24 46.34 -11.41
CA SER A 13 59.59 45.31 -12.23
C SER A 13 58.98 44.16 -11.42
N SER A 14 59.65 43.68 -10.36
CA SER A 14 59.20 42.48 -9.64
C SER A 14 58.01 42.72 -8.71
N THR A 15 57.85 43.94 -8.17
CA THR A 15 56.76 44.30 -7.25
C THR A 15 55.42 44.52 -7.96
N LYS A 16 55.43 44.89 -9.24
CA LYS A 16 54.20 45.02 -10.05
C LYS A 16 53.62 43.66 -10.43
N ASP A 17 54.48 42.68 -10.70
CA ASP A 17 54.09 41.32 -11.10
C ASP A 17 53.46 40.55 -9.93
N GLU A 18 54.08 40.60 -8.74
CA GLU A 18 53.50 40.01 -7.52
C GLU A 18 52.19 40.69 -7.08
N SER A 19 52.05 42.00 -7.33
CA SER A 19 50.81 42.74 -7.04
C SER A 19 49.67 42.37 -7.98
N GLN A 20 49.95 42.05 -9.25
CA GLN A 20 48.93 41.58 -10.19
C GLN A 20 48.47 40.16 -9.88
N ASP A 21 49.41 39.29 -9.48
CA ASP A 21 49.13 37.90 -9.14
C ASP A 21 48.27 37.78 -7.85
N LEU A 22 48.57 38.59 -6.83
CA LEU A 22 47.76 38.69 -5.61
C LEU A 22 46.35 39.25 -5.84
N ALA A 23 46.19 40.14 -6.83
CA ALA A 23 44.88 40.67 -7.21
C ALA A 23 44.05 39.62 -7.96
N SER A 24 44.68 38.82 -8.82
CA SER A 24 44.05 37.69 -9.51
C SER A 24 43.59 36.62 -8.52
N LEU A 25 44.46 36.22 -7.59
CA LEU A 25 44.13 35.26 -6.54
C LEU A 25 43.01 35.74 -5.62
N ARG A 26 42.97 37.03 -5.28
CA ARG A 26 41.84 37.62 -4.52
C ARG A 26 40.55 37.64 -5.33
N SER A 27 40.62 37.89 -6.64
CA SER A 27 39.45 37.84 -7.52
C SER A 27 38.91 36.42 -7.64
N GLU A 28 39.78 35.42 -7.77
CA GLU A 28 39.40 34.01 -7.79
C GLU A 28 38.85 33.56 -6.44
N LEU A 29 39.47 33.98 -5.33
CA LEU A 29 38.99 33.70 -3.98
C LEU A 29 37.61 34.33 -3.75
N ASN A 30 37.39 35.57 -4.21
CA ASN A 30 36.10 36.24 -4.14
C ASN A 30 35.06 35.54 -5.01
N ALA A 31 35.40 35.10 -6.23
CA ALA A 31 34.48 34.35 -7.09
C ALA A 31 34.15 32.97 -6.52
N ILE A 32 35.10 32.32 -5.82
CA ILE A 32 34.87 31.08 -5.09
C ILE A 32 34.01 31.34 -3.85
N GLN A 33 34.28 32.42 -3.11
CA GLN A 33 33.48 32.85 -1.97
C GLN A 33 32.06 33.22 -2.40
N GLU A 34 31.86 33.88 -3.54
CA GLU A 34 30.57 34.27 -4.11
C GLU A 34 29.79 33.04 -4.61
N ARG A 35 30.48 32.03 -5.15
CA ARG A 35 29.90 30.69 -5.44
C ARG A 35 29.58 29.85 -4.20
N LEU A 36 30.27 30.11 -3.08
CA LEU A 36 30.02 29.47 -1.78
C LEU A 36 29.01 30.27 -0.94
N SER A 37 28.80 31.54 -1.26
CA SER A 37 27.94 32.50 -0.57
C SER A 37 26.69 32.85 -1.38
N THR A 38 26.35 32.08 -2.42
CA THR A 38 24.94 31.92 -2.78
C THR A 38 24.25 31.38 -1.54
N GLU A 39 23.74 32.30 -0.72
CA GLU A 39 22.58 32.05 0.12
C GLU A 39 21.64 31.20 -0.72
N SER A 40 21.32 30.02 -0.20
CA SER A 40 20.55 29.04 -0.94
C SER A 40 19.37 29.75 -1.61
N ASP A 41 19.18 29.59 -2.92
CA ASP A 41 18.02 30.10 -3.69
C ASP A 41 16.70 29.43 -3.23
N LEU A 42 16.63 29.02 -1.96
CA LEU A 42 15.53 28.33 -1.35
C LEU A 42 14.48 29.33 -0.91
N GLU A 43 13.27 29.11 -1.39
CA GLU A 43 12.10 29.87 -1.02
C GLU A 43 11.58 29.36 0.34
N PRO A 44 11.52 30.22 1.38
CA PRO A 44 11.06 29.81 2.70
C PRO A 44 9.66 29.18 2.66
N ILE A 45 9.50 28.01 3.26
CA ILE A 45 8.22 27.31 3.34
C ILE A 45 8.06 26.62 4.70
N THR A 46 6.86 26.68 5.29
CA THR A 46 6.56 25.99 6.55
C THR A 46 6.26 24.51 6.32
N PRO A 47 6.41 23.63 7.33
CA PRO A 47 6.04 22.22 7.22
C PRO A 47 4.59 22.01 6.77
N GLU A 48 3.64 22.79 7.30
CA GLU A 48 2.22 22.69 6.99
C GLU A 48 1.91 23.09 5.54
N GLU A 49 2.48 24.21 5.10
CA GLU A 49 2.31 24.72 3.74
C GLU A 49 2.90 23.74 2.72
N ALA A 50 4.11 23.25 2.96
CA ALA A 50 4.77 22.25 2.13
C ALA A 50 3.94 20.97 2.01
N ALA A 51 3.40 20.47 3.12
CA ALA A 51 2.56 19.28 3.12
C ALA A 51 1.28 19.47 2.30
N GLU A 52 0.60 20.61 2.44
CA GLU A 52 -0.65 20.86 1.71
C GLU A 52 -0.41 21.03 0.20
N ILE A 53 0.64 21.77 -0.20
CA ILE A 53 1.00 21.93 -1.62
C ILE A 53 1.33 20.56 -2.24
N TYR A 54 2.13 19.73 -1.56
CA TYR A 54 2.44 18.40 -2.05
C TYR A 54 1.19 17.51 -2.15
N LEU A 55 0.28 17.58 -1.18
CA LEU A 55 -0.94 16.78 -1.24
C LEU A 55 -1.83 17.21 -2.40
N GLU A 56 -1.93 18.51 -2.68
CA GLU A 56 -2.69 19.04 -3.82
C GLU A 56 -2.09 18.61 -5.16
N ASP A 57 -0.77 18.72 -5.33
CA ASP A 57 -0.03 18.19 -6.50
C ASP A 57 -0.37 16.69 -6.74
N ARG A 58 -0.37 15.90 -5.67
CA ARG A 58 -0.65 14.46 -5.76
C ARG A 58 -2.11 14.09 -5.98
N ARG A 59 -3.07 14.99 -5.76
CA ARG A 59 -4.49 14.72 -6.01
C ARG A 59 -4.79 14.52 -7.50
N GLU A 60 -3.97 15.08 -8.39
CA GLU A 60 -4.18 14.91 -9.84
C GLU A 60 -3.94 13.46 -10.29
N ASP A 61 -2.99 12.76 -9.67
CA ASP A 61 -2.55 11.43 -10.08
C ASP A 61 -3.06 10.28 -9.18
N LEU A 62 -3.39 10.59 -7.93
CA LEU A 62 -3.72 9.61 -6.90
C LEU A 62 -5.20 9.59 -6.56
N VAL A 63 -5.69 8.43 -6.13
CA VAL A 63 -7.03 8.31 -5.58
C VAL A 63 -7.09 8.98 -4.20
N GLU A 64 -8.24 9.58 -3.86
CA GLU A 64 -8.40 10.35 -2.62
C GLU A 64 -8.00 9.55 -1.36
N SER A 65 -8.25 8.24 -1.31
CA SER A 65 -7.81 7.42 -0.17
C SER A 65 -6.30 7.40 0.02
N THR A 66 -5.53 7.41 -1.07
CA THR A 66 -4.06 7.44 -1.01
C THR A 66 -3.56 8.83 -0.60
N VAL A 67 -4.23 9.90 -1.05
CA VAL A 67 -3.94 11.28 -0.59
C VAL A 67 -4.18 11.40 0.91
N GLN A 68 -5.26 10.82 1.43
CA GLN A 68 -5.53 10.79 2.88
C GLN A 68 -4.50 9.94 3.66
N ASP A 69 -3.99 8.85 3.07
CA ASP A 69 -2.89 8.08 3.66
C ASP A 69 -1.61 8.92 3.76
N TYR A 70 -1.29 9.68 2.69
CA TYR A 70 -0.14 10.57 2.66
C TYR A 70 -0.29 11.70 3.68
N ARG A 71 -1.46 12.34 3.74
CA ARG A 71 -1.76 13.38 4.75
C ARG A 71 -1.48 12.88 6.15
N ARG A 72 -2.04 11.73 6.53
CA ARG A 72 -1.82 11.14 7.87
C ARG A 72 -0.36 10.86 8.18
N SER A 73 0.45 10.48 7.19
CA SER A 73 1.88 10.27 7.38
C SER A 73 2.64 11.60 7.49
N LEU A 74 2.32 12.58 6.64
CA LEU A 74 2.92 13.92 6.67
C LEU A 74 2.54 14.70 7.95
N ASP A 75 1.36 14.47 8.53
CA ASP A 75 0.98 15.05 9.82
C ASP A 75 1.96 14.66 10.94
N PHE A 76 2.55 13.45 10.88
CA PHE A 76 3.61 13.07 11.82
C PHE A 76 4.91 13.83 11.58
N PHE A 77 5.22 14.16 10.34
CA PHE A 77 6.37 14.99 10.01
C PHE A 77 6.18 16.43 10.47
N VAL A 78 5.03 17.03 10.17
CA VAL A 78 4.63 18.36 10.66
C VAL A 78 4.71 18.41 12.18
N LYS A 79 4.14 17.41 12.88
CA LYS A 79 4.24 17.29 14.33
C LYS A 79 5.68 17.17 14.83
N PHE A 80 6.54 16.46 14.10
CA PHE A 80 7.96 16.37 14.46
C PHE A 80 8.64 17.74 14.32
N CYS A 81 8.38 18.47 13.23
CA CYS A 81 8.88 19.82 13.04
C CYS A 81 8.44 20.77 14.16
N ASP A 82 7.16 20.74 14.55
CA ASP A 82 6.65 21.52 15.69
C ASP A 82 7.39 21.18 17.01
N LEU A 83 7.58 19.88 17.30
CA LEU A 83 8.30 19.44 18.50
C LEU A 83 9.77 19.88 18.54
N GLU A 84 10.43 19.95 17.38
CA GLU A 84 11.83 20.36 17.26
C GLU A 84 11.99 21.87 16.97
N GLY A 85 10.89 22.63 16.87
CA GLY A 85 10.90 24.07 16.59
C GLY A 85 11.37 24.42 15.17
N ILE A 86 11.04 23.59 14.19
CA ILE A 86 11.36 23.78 12.77
C ILE A 86 10.15 24.43 12.08
N ASP A 87 10.22 25.73 11.87
CA ASP A 87 9.19 26.54 11.20
C ASP A 87 9.51 26.85 9.73
N ASN A 88 10.74 26.61 9.29
CA ASN A 88 11.20 26.78 7.91
C ASN A 88 11.97 25.53 7.44
N LEU A 89 11.49 24.91 6.34
CA LEU A 89 12.07 23.68 5.80
C LEU A 89 13.45 23.87 5.14
N ASN A 90 13.87 25.11 4.85
CA ASN A 90 15.23 25.41 4.37
C ASN A 90 16.30 24.93 5.36
N ASN A 91 15.93 24.81 6.65
CA ASN A 91 16.83 24.37 7.73
C ASN A 91 16.92 22.84 7.85
N LEU A 92 16.21 22.08 7.03
CA LEU A 92 16.28 20.62 7.07
C LEU A 92 17.65 20.13 6.63
N SER A 93 18.10 19.07 7.29
CA SER A 93 19.36 18.41 6.96
C SER A 93 19.20 16.90 6.99
N GLY A 94 20.19 16.18 6.44
CA GLY A 94 20.24 14.73 6.56
C GLY A 94 20.24 14.25 8.02
N ARG A 95 20.74 15.08 8.97
CA ARG A 95 20.68 14.79 10.40
C ARG A 95 19.24 14.85 10.92
N THR A 96 18.52 15.92 10.58
CA THR A 96 17.10 16.10 10.90
C THR A 96 16.28 14.91 10.41
N MET A 97 16.54 14.43 9.18
CA MET A 97 15.83 13.26 8.64
C MET A 97 16.14 11.95 9.38
N ARG A 98 17.36 11.77 9.90
CA ARG A 98 17.71 10.63 10.74
C ARG A 98 17.00 10.68 12.09
N GLU A 99 16.87 11.88 12.67
CA GLU A 99 16.16 12.14 13.93
C GLU A 99 14.66 11.89 13.74
N TYR A 100 14.06 12.42 12.67
CA TYR A 100 12.66 12.14 12.29
C TYR A 100 12.41 10.63 12.17
N ARG A 101 13.24 9.90 11.42
CA ARG A 101 13.10 8.44 11.25
C ARG A 101 13.13 7.70 12.58
N ALA A 102 14.05 8.08 13.48
CA ALA A 102 14.16 7.46 14.80
C ALA A 102 12.93 7.76 15.66
N TRP A 103 12.49 9.02 15.69
CA TRP A 103 11.29 9.44 16.40
C TRP A 103 10.03 8.76 15.87
N ARG A 104 9.86 8.71 14.54
CA ARG A 104 8.72 8.07 13.88
C ARG A 104 8.61 6.60 14.26
N ARG A 105 9.74 5.88 14.31
CA ARG A 105 9.77 4.45 14.64
C ARG A 105 9.30 4.14 16.06
N SER A 106 9.73 4.91 17.07
CA SER A 106 9.61 4.50 18.48
C SER A 106 8.90 5.48 19.41
N LYS A 107 8.77 6.75 19.04
CA LYS A 107 8.21 7.80 19.91
C LYS A 107 6.91 8.40 19.39
N SER A 108 6.62 8.28 18.10
CA SER A 108 5.44 8.88 17.49
C SER A 108 4.11 8.22 17.87
N SER A 109 4.15 7.00 18.43
CA SER A 109 2.97 6.28 18.91
C SER A 109 3.32 5.33 20.05
N HIS A 110 2.31 4.74 20.71
CA HIS A 110 2.48 3.75 21.78
C HIS A 110 3.12 2.43 21.29
N LYS A 111 3.21 2.22 19.98
CA LYS A 111 3.70 1.01 19.32
C LYS A 111 4.94 1.35 18.48
N THR A 112 5.92 0.46 18.51
CA THR A 112 7.02 0.52 17.53
C THR A 112 6.51 0.16 16.14
N LEU A 113 6.82 0.98 15.14
CA LEU A 113 6.44 0.70 13.76
C LEU A 113 7.23 -0.47 13.18
N SER A 114 6.57 -1.29 12.37
CA SER A 114 7.20 -2.44 11.70
C SER A 114 8.24 -1.97 10.66
N PRO A 115 9.21 -2.83 10.28
CA PRO A 115 10.16 -2.51 9.21
C PRO A 115 9.47 -2.12 7.90
N LYS A 116 8.39 -2.82 7.53
CA LYS A 116 7.59 -2.55 6.33
C LYS A 116 6.93 -1.17 6.38
N THR A 117 6.22 -0.87 7.46
CA THR A 117 5.60 0.45 7.65
C THR A 117 6.65 1.57 7.62
N MET A 118 7.80 1.37 8.28
CA MET A 118 8.90 2.32 8.23
C MET A 118 9.47 2.49 6.81
N ARG A 119 9.49 1.44 6.00
CA ARG A 119 9.92 1.53 4.60
C ARG A 119 8.98 2.40 3.79
N ASP A 120 7.68 2.14 3.89
CA ASP A 120 6.65 2.88 3.16
C ASP A 120 6.64 4.37 3.56
N GLU A 121 6.71 4.67 4.86
CA GLU A 121 6.80 6.03 5.40
C GLU A 121 8.06 6.77 4.90
N MET A 122 9.21 6.09 4.86
CA MET A 122 10.45 6.71 4.37
C MET A 122 10.50 6.85 2.84
N TYR A 123 9.78 6.00 2.09
CA TYR A 123 9.60 6.21 0.65
C TYR A 123 8.73 7.44 0.37
N LEU A 124 7.61 7.59 1.08
CA LEU A 124 6.80 8.81 0.99
C LEU A 124 7.63 10.04 1.34
N MET A 125 8.39 10.00 2.44
CA MET A 125 9.24 11.11 2.85
C MET A 125 10.30 11.47 1.81
N ARG A 126 10.90 10.47 1.15
CA ARG A 126 11.84 10.71 0.05
C ARG A 126 11.16 11.40 -1.14
N ASN A 127 9.96 10.96 -1.52
CA ASN A 127 9.22 11.58 -2.63
C ASN A 127 8.76 13.00 -2.29
N PHE A 128 8.33 13.23 -1.05
CA PHE A 128 7.95 14.54 -0.54
C PHE A 128 9.14 15.51 -0.58
N LEU A 129 10.29 15.10 -0.07
CA LEU A 129 11.51 15.92 -0.15
C LEU A 129 11.97 16.13 -1.59
N GLY A 130 11.84 15.13 -2.47
CA GLY A 130 12.16 15.29 -3.89
C GLY A 130 11.30 16.37 -4.55
N PHE A 131 10.00 16.40 -4.24
CA PHE A 131 9.13 17.50 -4.66
C PHE A 131 9.57 18.85 -4.09
N LEU A 132 9.97 18.92 -2.82
CA LEU A 132 10.45 20.16 -2.22
C LEU A 132 11.79 20.63 -2.81
N GLU A 133 12.64 19.73 -3.29
CA GLU A 133 13.84 20.10 -4.03
C GLU A 133 13.48 20.77 -5.38
N ASP A 134 12.41 20.30 -6.03
CA ASP A 134 11.94 20.83 -7.32
C ASP A 134 11.29 22.21 -7.22
N ILE A 135 10.80 22.60 -6.03
CA ILE A 135 10.19 23.91 -5.76
C ILE A 135 11.04 24.78 -4.83
N GLU A 136 12.34 24.46 -4.72
CA GLU A 136 13.30 25.23 -3.92
C GLU A 136 12.93 25.35 -2.42
N GLY A 137 12.15 24.44 -1.85
CA GLY A 137 11.78 24.44 -0.43
C GLY A 137 12.79 23.75 0.49
N VAL A 138 13.73 22.97 -0.06
CA VAL A 138 14.82 22.30 0.67
C VAL A 138 16.09 22.18 -0.20
N GLU A 139 17.25 21.98 0.43
CA GLU A 139 18.52 21.76 -0.28
C GLU A 139 18.45 20.55 -1.23
N THR A 140 18.87 20.75 -2.48
CA THR A 140 18.96 19.68 -3.48
C THR A 140 19.76 18.47 -2.98
N GLY A 141 19.22 17.27 -3.19
CA GLY A 141 19.82 16.01 -2.75
C GLY A 141 19.55 15.63 -1.30
N LEU A 142 18.76 16.39 -0.54
CA LEU A 142 18.29 16.01 0.79
C LEU A 142 17.46 14.72 0.78
N ALA A 143 16.61 14.51 -0.22
CA ALA A 143 15.81 13.31 -0.43
C ALA A 143 16.68 12.04 -0.49
N ASN A 144 17.86 12.13 -1.11
CA ASN A 144 18.83 11.03 -1.19
C ASN A 144 19.45 10.67 0.17
N LYS A 145 19.42 11.59 1.14
CA LYS A 145 19.91 11.37 2.51
C LYS A 145 18.90 10.59 3.36
N VAL A 146 17.65 10.38 2.91
CA VAL A 146 16.63 9.61 3.62
C VAL A 146 16.91 8.11 3.54
N GLN A 147 17.14 7.48 4.69
CA GLN A 147 17.42 6.03 4.78
C GLN A 147 16.15 5.19 4.89
N THR A 148 15.85 4.45 3.82
CA THR A 148 14.80 3.42 3.81
C THR A 148 15.32 2.12 4.39
N PRO A 149 14.64 1.49 5.37
CA PRO A 149 14.95 0.12 5.79
C PRO A 149 14.99 -0.85 4.61
N GLU A 150 15.96 -1.75 4.58
CA GLU A 150 15.89 -2.97 3.77
C GLU A 150 14.97 -3.96 4.48
N LEU A 151 14.09 -4.64 3.72
CA LEU A 151 13.27 -5.72 4.25
C LEU A 151 13.98 -7.03 4.03
N SER A 152 14.07 -7.85 5.08
CA SER A 152 14.42 -9.25 4.92
C SER A 152 13.29 -10.00 4.20
N TYR A 153 13.60 -11.15 3.60
CA TYR A 153 12.56 -12.04 3.05
C TYR A 153 11.53 -12.41 4.13
N GLU A 154 11.97 -12.62 5.37
CA GLU A 154 11.09 -12.88 6.51
C GLU A 154 10.16 -11.72 6.81
N ASP A 155 10.65 -10.47 6.77
CA ASP A 155 9.80 -9.27 6.96
C ASP A 155 8.72 -9.14 5.87
N GLU A 156 8.98 -9.65 4.66
CA GLU A 156 8.02 -9.65 3.56
C GLU A 156 7.02 -10.82 3.64
N VAL A 157 7.39 -11.95 4.25
CA VAL A 157 6.58 -13.19 4.28
C VAL A 157 5.78 -13.34 5.58
N ARG A 158 6.25 -12.80 6.71
CA ARG A 158 5.70 -12.98 8.07
C ARG A 158 4.26 -12.51 8.28
N GLU A 159 3.62 -11.89 7.28
CA GLU A 159 2.17 -11.68 7.32
C GLU A 159 1.45 -13.03 7.41
N GLY A 160 0.63 -13.25 8.45
CA GLY A 160 -0.17 -14.47 8.60
C GLY A 160 -1.16 -14.66 7.44
N HIS A 161 -1.76 -15.85 7.33
CA HIS A 161 -2.90 -16.10 6.45
C HIS A 161 -3.97 -16.88 7.22
N LEU A 162 -5.23 -16.73 6.80
CA LEU A 162 -6.31 -17.57 7.32
C LEU A 162 -6.22 -18.93 6.62
N SER A 163 -6.22 -20.04 7.36
CA SER A 163 -6.18 -21.37 6.74
C SER A 163 -7.51 -21.68 6.03
N LYS A 164 -7.46 -22.59 5.03
CA LYS A 164 -8.66 -23.05 4.30
C LYS A 164 -9.70 -23.61 5.25
N ASP A 165 -9.30 -24.49 6.16
CA ASP A 165 -10.21 -25.12 7.13
C ASP A 165 -10.90 -24.07 8.00
N ARG A 166 -10.13 -23.07 8.47
CA ARG A 166 -10.67 -21.99 9.28
C ARG A 166 -11.65 -21.11 8.52
N ALA A 167 -11.38 -20.83 7.24
CA ALA A 167 -12.30 -20.09 6.38
C ALA A 167 -13.60 -20.88 6.15
N ASN A 168 -13.50 -22.18 5.89
CA ASN A 168 -14.65 -23.05 5.69
C ASN A 168 -15.53 -23.16 6.94
N GLU A 169 -14.94 -23.27 8.13
CA GLU A 169 -15.68 -23.26 9.40
C GLU A 169 -16.51 -21.99 9.57
N ILE A 170 -15.95 -20.84 9.20
CA ILE A 170 -16.64 -19.55 9.27
C ILE A 170 -17.77 -19.50 8.26
N ILE A 171 -17.50 -19.87 7.00
CA ILE A 171 -18.53 -19.87 5.94
C ILE A 171 -19.67 -20.82 6.30
N GLN A 172 -19.38 -22.02 6.78
CA GLN A 172 -20.39 -22.99 7.20
C GLN A 172 -21.24 -22.46 8.36
N HIS A 173 -20.62 -21.79 9.34
CA HIS A 173 -21.37 -21.16 10.43
C HIS A 173 -22.30 -20.04 9.90
N LEU A 174 -21.81 -19.22 8.96
CA LEU A 174 -22.61 -18.16 8.34
C LEU A 174 -23.74 -18.73 7.50
N GLU A 175 -23.51 -19.84 6.81
CA GLU A 175 -24.53 -20.54 6.03
C GLU A 175 -25.64 -21.10 6.93
N GLU A 176 -25.29 -21.63 8.11
CA GLU A 176 -26.26 -22.22 9.03
C GLU A 176 -27.05 -21.17 9.85
N TYR A 177 -26.39 -20.10 10.29
CA TYR A 177 -26.96 -19.16 11.28
C TYR A 177 -27.17 -17.74 10.77
N GLU A 178 -26.47 -17.33 9.71
CA GLU A 178 -26.45 -15.96 9.16
C GLU A 178 -26.75 -15.97 7.65
N TYR A 179 -27.60 -16.92 7.23
CA TYR A 179 -27.86 -17.21 5.82
C TYR A 179 -28.33 -15.97 5.06
N ALA A 180 -27.81 -15.82 3.83
CA ALA A 180 -28.10 -14.69 2.94
C ALA A 180 -28.02 -13.30 3.59
N THR A 181 -27.24 -13.11 4.67
CA THR A 181 -26.99 -11.78 5.23
C THR A 181 -25.87 -11.07 4.46
N ALA A 182 -25.76 -9.75 4.63
CA ALA A 182 -24.64 -9.00 4.07
C ALA A 182 -23.28 -9.56 4.54
N GLU A 183 -23.19 -10.02 5.79
CA GLU A 183 -21.97 -10.60 6.36
C GLU A 183 -21.61 -11.92 5.66
N HIS A 184 -22.60 -12.78 5.40
CA HIS A 184 -22.42 -14.03 4.65
C HIS A 184 -21.97 -13.78 3.21
N VAL A 185 -22.66 -12.92 2.46
CA VAL A 185 -22.27 -12.58 1.07
C VAL A 185 -20.85 -11.99 1.02
N ILE A 186 -20.49 -11.10 1.94
CA ILE A 186 -19.13 -10.54 2.03
C ILE A 186 -18.08 -11.65 2.21
N TRP A 187 -18.36 -12.62 3.09
CA TRP A 187 -17.46 -13.75 3.33
C TRP A 187 -17.32 -14.67 2.12
N LEU A 188 -18.41 -14.93 1.38
CA LEU A 188 -18.34 -15.68 0.12
C LEU A 188 -17.49 -14.94 -0.93
N LEU A 189 -17.74 -13.64 -1.14
CA LEU A 189 -17.00 -12.85 -2.12
C LEU A 189 -15.49 -12.75 -1.81
N LEU A 190 -15.12 -12.68 -0.53
CA LEU A 190 -13.71 -12.61 -0.11
C LEU A 190 -13.05 -13.99 -0.03
N GLY A 191 -13.75 -14.97 0.53
CA GLY A 191 -13.24 -16.30 0.87
C GLY A 191 -13.34 -17.32 -0.27
N ALA A 192 -14.37 -17.26 -1.10
CA ALA A 192 -14.58 -18.17 -2.22
C ALA A 192 -14.09 -17.62 -3.57
N LEU A 193 -14.09 -16.29 -3.74
CA LEU A 193 -13.63 -15.65 -4.98
C LEU A 193 -12.25 -14.99 -4.85
N GLY A 194 -11.71 -14.91 -3.64
CA GLY A 194 -10.41 -14.28 -3.38
C GLY A 194 -10.41 -12.77 -3.62
N CYS A 195 -11.56 -12.10 -3.62
CA CYS A 195 -11.65 -10.68 -3.98
C CYS A 195 -10.88 -9.79 -3.00
N ARG A 196 -10.49 -8.59 -3.47
CA ARG A 196 -10.09 -7.53 -2.54
C ARG A 196 -11.34 -6.90 -1.94
N ARG A 197 -11.23 -6.45 -0.68
CA ARG A 197 -12.23 -5.60 -0.01
C ARG A 197 -12.71 -4.43 -0.88
N GLY A 198 -11.79 -3.80 -1.62
CA GLY A 198 -12.14 -2.72 -2.54
C GLY A 198 -13.00 -3.17 -3.72
N GLY A 199 -12.80 -4.38 -4.21
CA GLY A 199 -13.65 -5.00 -5.23
C GLY A 199 -15.06 -5.24 -4.70
N VAL A 200 -15.20 -5.88 -3.52
CA VAL A 200 -16.51 -6.13 -2.88
C VAL A 200 -17.30 -4.83 -2.66
N HIS A 201 -16.63 -3.80 -2.16
CA HIS A 201 -17.25 -2.48 -1.96
C HIS A 201 -17.74 -1.84 -3.28
N SER A 202 -17.09 -2.16 -4.40
CA SER A 202 -17.35 -1.50 -5.69
C SER A 202 -18.49 -2.13 -6.49
N LEU A 203 -19.01 -3.29 -6.05
CA LEU A 203 -20.06 -4.03 -6.74
C LEU A 203 -21.41 -3.30 -6.64
N ASP A 204 -22.09 -3.24 -7.77
CA ASP A 204 -23.46 -2.78 -7.96
C ASP A 204 -24.36 -3.96 -8.35
N LEU A 205 -25.68 -3.82 -8.28
CA LEU A 205 -26.60 -4.89 -8.70
C LEU A 205 -26.40 -5.28 -10.17
N GLU A 206 -26.09 -4.30 -11.03
CA GLU A 206 -25.83 -4.52 -12.45
C GLU A 206 -24.58 -5.38 -12.72
N ASP A 207 -23.68 -5.52 -11.74
CA ASP A 207 -22.43 -6.28 -11.86
C ASP A 207 -22.62 -7.78 -11.56
N VAL A 208 -23.82 -8.19 -11.15
CA VAL A 208 -24.12 -9.54 -10.66
C VAL A 208 -25.01 -10.26 -11.65
N HIS A 209 -24.47 -11.32 -12.24
CA HIS A 209 -25.16 -12.16 -13.21
C HIS A 209 -25.37 -13.55 -12.60
N THR A 210 -26.59 -13.81 -12.17
CA THR A 210 -27.04 -15.06 -11.53
C THR A 210 -28.10 -15.77 -12.36
N ASP A 211 -28.32 -15.35 -13.61
CA ASP A 211 -29.24 -16.05 -14.49
C ASP A 211 -28.69 -17.43 -14.90
N ARG A 212 -29.59 -18.39 -15.10
CA ARG A 212 -29.24 -19.82 -15.25
C ARG A 212 -28.29 -20.14 -16.41
N SER A 213 -28.05 -19.20 -17.33
CA SER A 213 -27.12 -19.36 -18.45
C SER A 213 -25.72 -18.85 -18.13
N GLU A 214 -25.58 -17.81 -17.31
CA GLU A 214 -24.31 -17.15 -17.05
C GLU A 214 -24.20 -16.75 -15.56
N LEU A 215 -23.31 -17.43 -14.82
CA LEU A 215 -23.08 -17.20 -13.40
C LEU A 215 -21.73 -16.53 -13.18
N PHE A 216 -21.70 -15.20 -13.14
CA PHE A 216 -20.48 -14.42 -12.98
C PHE A 216 -20.69 -13.05 -12.33
N ILE A 217 -19.59 -12.47 -11.87
CA ILE A 217 -19.56 -11.11 -11.30
C ILE A 217 -18.56 -10.26 -12.07
N GLU A 218 -18.97 -9.05 -12.44
CA GLU A 218 -18.13 -8.05 -13.07
C GLU A 218 -17.47 -7.13 -12.04
N PHE A 219 -16.19 -6.83 -12.23
CA PHE A 219 -15.48 -5.83 -11.43
C PHE A 219 -15.12 -4.65 -12.31
N HIS A 220 -15.65 -3.47 -12.01
CA HIS A 220 -15.41 -2.24 -12.79
C HIS A 220 -14.66 -1.16 -12.01
N HIS A 221 -13.83 -0.37 -12.71
CA HIS A 221 -13.14 0.78 -12.15
C HIS A 221 -13.91 2.08 -12.46
N ARG A 222 -14.71 2.55 -11.49
CA ARG A 222 -15.58 3.73 -11.63
C ARG A 222 -15.12 4.91 -10.75
N PRO A 223 -13.94 5.53 -10.97
CA PRO A 223 -13.40 6.56 -10.07
C PRO A 223 -14.30 7.80 -9.94
N LYS A 224 -15.02 8.17 -11.01
CA LYS A 224 -16.00 9.27 -10.98
C LYS A 224 -17.23 8.96 -10.13
N GLY A 225 -17.55 7.69 -9.94
CA GLY A 225 -18.63 7.20 -9.08
C GLY A 225 -18.15 6.78 -7.68
N GLY A 226 -16.94 7.18 -7.27
CA GLY A 226 -16.42 6.92 -5.92
C GLY A 226 -15.91 5.50 -5.66
N THR A 227 -15.92 4.60 -6.65
CA THR A 227 -15.49 3.20 -6.49
C THR A 227 -14.26 2.89 -7.35
N THR A 228 -13.26 2.25 -6.76
CA THR A 228 -11.96 2.04 -7.41
C THR A 228 -11.42 0.64 -7.17
N LEU A 229 -10.84 0.05 -8.22
CA LEU A 229 -10.07 -1.18 -8.17
C LEU A 229 -8.59 -0.88 -7.93
N LYS A 230 -7.87 -1.84 -7.34
CA LYS A 230 -6.47 -1.64 -6.95
C LYS A 230 -5.59 -1.35 -8.16
N ASN A 231 -5.78 -2.09 -9.25
CA ASN A 231 -5.02 -1.92 -10.49
C ASN A 231 -5.75 -1.05 -11.52
N LYS A 232 -6.67 -0.17 -11.06
CA LYS A 232 -7.48 0.72 -11.91
C LYS A 232 -8.19 -0.11 -13.01
N LYS A 233 -8.22 0.39 -14.25
CA LYS A 233 -8.79 -0.32 -15.41
C LYS A 233 -8.15 -1.70 -15.67
N ALA A 234 -6.87 -1.87 -15.35
CA ALA A 234 -6.20 -3.16 -15.55
C ALA A 234 -6.66 -4.24 -14.56
N GLY A 235 -7.44 -3.87 -13.52
CA GLY A 235 -8.06 -4.82 -12.60
C GLY A 235 -9.51 -5.18 -12.93
N GLU A 236 -10.07 -4.60 -14.01
CA GLU A 236 -11.40 -4.94 -14.50
C GLU A 236 -11.42 -6.36 -15.04
N ARG A 237 -12.44 -7.13 -14.67
CA ARG A 237 -12.51 -8.57 -14.95
C ARG A 237 -13.90 -9.13 -14.66
N GLU A 238 -14.19 -10.26 -15.28
CA GLU A 238 -15.33 -11.14 -14.98
C GLU A 238 -14.84 -12.33 -14.15
N VAL A 239 -15.64 -12.76 -13.18
CA VAL A 239 -15.31 -13.88 -12.31
C VAL A 239 -16.51 -14.82 -12.22
N ASN A 240 -16.36 -16.02 -12.78
CA ASN A 240 -17.36 -17.07 -12.64
C ASN A 240 -17.57 -17.45 -11.17
N VAL A 241 -18.83 -17.67 -10.81
CA VAL A 241 -19.29 -18.10 -9.48
C VAL A 241 -20.03 -19.44 -9.59
N SER A 242 -20.11 -20.20 -8.49
CA SER A 242 -20.91 -21.43 -8.44
C SER A 242 -22.39 -21.12 -8.31
N GLU A 243 -23.26 -22.08 -8.65
CA GLU A 243 -24.70 -22.02 -8.41
C GLU A 243 -25.02 -21.70 -6.94
N GLU A 244 -24.31 -22.33 -6.01
CA GLU A 244 -24.47 -22.11 -4.56
C GLU A 244 -24.18 -20.66 -4.17
N VAL A 245 -23.12 -20.05 -4.72
CA VAL A 245 -22.78 -18.64 -4.44
C VAL A 245 -23.81 -17.70 -5.08
N ALA A 246 -24.27 -18.02 -6.30
CA ALA A 246 -25.31 -17.25 -6.98
C ALA A 246 -26.62 -17.24 -6.18
N GLU A 247 -27.06 -18.41 -5.71
CA GLU A 247 -28.28 -18.57 -4.90
C GLU A 247 -28.23 -17.74 -3.61
N VAL A 248 -27.11 -17.79 -2.87
CA VAL A 248 -26.95 -16.96 -1.66
C VAL A 248 -26.99 -15.46 -1.96
N ILE A 249 -26.42 -15.03 -3.10
CA ILE A 249 -26.45 -13.63 -3.52
C ILE A 249 -27.88 -13.21 -3.89
N ASP A 250 -28.60 -14.04 -4.65
CA ASP A 250 -29.99 -13.78 -5.03
C ASP A 250 -30.90 -13.67 -3.80
N ASP A 251 -30.80 -14.62 -2.87
CA ASP A 251 -31.58 -14.60 -1.61
C ASP A 251 -31.23 -13.38 -0.76
N TYR A 252 -29.97 -12.95 -0.74
CA TYR A 252 -29.59 -11.70 -0.09
C TYR A 252 -30.26 -10.50 -0.76
N ILE A 253 -30.20 -10.41 -2.09
CA ILE A 253 -30.80 -9.31 -2.86
C ILE A 253 -32.31 -9.26 -2.64
N GLU A 254 -32.99 -10.41 -2.63
CA GLU A 254 -34.45 -10.50 -2.52
C GLU A 254 -34.96 -10.21 -1.10
N HIS A 255 -34.25 -10.68 -0.07
CA HIS A 255 -34.80 -10.72 1.29
C HIS A 255 -34.11 -9.80 2.30
N ASN A 256 -32.81 -9.56 2.16
CA ASN A 256 -32.00 -8.94 3.20
C ASN A 256 -31.30 -7.64 2.77
N ARG A 257 -31.15 -7.40 1.46
CA ARG A 257 -30.57 -6.16 0.92
C ARG A 257 -31.54 -5.02 1.14
N ILE A 258 -31.01 -3.86 1.54
CA ILE A 258 -31.78 -2.63 1.70
C ILE A 258 -31.77 -1.92 0.35
N GLU A 259 -32.95 -1.63 -0.19
CA GLU A 259 -33.07 -0.93 -1.48
C GLU A 259 -32.74 0.56 -1.31
N VAL A 260 -31.46 0.90 -1.53
CA VAL A 260 -30.93 2.27 -1.45
C VAL A 260 -29.90 2.52 -2.55
N THR A 261 -29.79 3.78 -2.96
CA THR A 261 -28.76 4.26 -3.87
C THR A 261 -27.59 4.92 -3.11
N ASP A 262 -26.42 4.97 -3.73
CA ASP A 262 -25.29 5.76 -3.22
C ASP A 262 -25.36 7.23 -3.64
N ASP A 263 -24.42 8.05 -3.15
CA ASP A 263 -24.35 9.49 -3.44
C ASP A 263 -24.18 9.82 -4.94
N HIS A 264 -23.89 8.80 -5.78
CA HIS A 264 -23.77 8.91 -7.23
C HIS A 264 -24.98 8.33 -7.97
N GLY A 265 -26.04 7.94 -7.26
CA GLY A 265 -27.27 7.39 -7.83
C GLY A 265 -27.15 5.94 -8.32
N ARG A 266 -26.11 5.21 -7.92
CA ARG A 266 -25.93 3.79 -8.28
C ARG A 266 -26.54 2.89 -7.22
N GLU A 267 -26.86 1.66 -7.58
CA GLU A 267 -27.48 0.66 -6.71
C GLU A 267 -26.42 -0.34 -6.21
N PRO A 268 -25.82 -0.13 -5.02
CA PRO A 268 -24.74 -0.98 -4.53
C PRO A 268 -25.26 -2.39 -4.26
N LEU A 269 -24.45 -3.42 -4.48
CA LEU A 269 -24.78 -4.78 -4.06
C LEU A 269 -24.91 -4.82 -2.53
N ILE A 270 -23.86 -4.40 -1.82
CA ILE A 270 -23.81 -4.42 -0.35
C ILE A 270 -24.21 -3.06 0.23
N THR A 271 -25.36 -3.03 0.90
CA THR A 271 -26.00 -1.81 1.40
C THR A 271 -26.09 -1.76 2.93
N THR A 272 -26.23 -0.55 3.46
CA THR A 272 -26.62 -0.26 4.83
C THR A 272 -27.79 0.72 4.82
N THR A 273 -28.34 1.05 5.99
CA THR A 273 -29.34 2.13 6.10
C THR A 273 -28.83 3.51 5.66
N HIS A 274 -27.52 3.67 5.45
CA HIS A 274 -26.87 4.90 5.00
C HIS A 274 -26.37 4.82 3.54
N GLY A 275 -26.84 3.87 2.74
CA GLY A 275 -26.38 3.67 1.36
C GLY A 275 -25.29 2.60 1.25
N ARG A 276 -24.35 2.76 0.30
CA ARG A 276 -23.24 1.81 0.04
C ARG A 276 -22.45 1.52 1.31
N MET A 277 -22.23 0.24 1.59
CA MET A 277 -21.45 -0.15 2.76
C MET A 277 -20.00 0.33 2.68
N ALA A 278 -19.53 1.01 3.73
CA ALA A 278 -18.15 1.47 3.82
C ALA A 278 -17.15 0.32 3.88
N LYS A 279 -15.96 0.52 3.29
CA LYS A 279 -14.84 -0.45 3.35
C LYS A 279 -14.46 -0.81 4.79
N SER A 280 -14.57 0.13 5.73
CA SER A 280 -14.30 -0.11 7.16
C SER A 280 -15.29 -1.10 7.78
N THR A 281 -16.57 -1.03 7.43
CA THR A 281 -17.60 -1.96 7.90
C THR A 281 -17.35 -3.38 7.39
N ILE A 282 -16.98 -3.53 6.11
CA ILE A 282 -16.55 -4.82 5.55
C ILE A 282 -15.38 -5.40 6.36
N SER A 283 -14.38 -4.58 6.70
CA SER A 283 -13.26 -5.02 7.54
C SER A 283 -13.70 -5.45 8.94
N LYS A 284 -14.65 -4.74 9.55
CA LYS A 284 -15.21 -5.08 10.86
C LYS A 284 -15.89 -6.44 10.86
N TYR A 285 -16.65 -6.79 9.82
CA TYR A 285 -17.25 -8.13 9.71
C TYR A 285 -16.21 -9.24 9.58
N ILE A 286 -15.11 -9.02 8.87
CA ILE A 286 -14.04 -10.01 8.83
C ILE A 286 -13.35 -10.15 10.19
N TYR A 287 -13.10 -9.03 10.88
CA TYR A 287 -12.56 -9.10 12.25
C TYR A 287 -13.50 -9.83 13.20
N LYS A 288 -14.81 -9.57 13.14
CA LYS A 288 -15.83 -10.28 13.94
C LYS A 288 -15.67 -11.79 13.76
N TRP A 289 -15.96 -12.29 12.57
CA TRP A 289 -16.08 -13.73 12.32
C TRP A 289 -14.78 -14.53 12.40
N THR A 290 -13.62 -13.87 12.32
CA THR A 290 -12.35 -14.55 12.50
C THR A 290 -12.07 -14.92 13.97
N ARG A 291 -12.74 -14.26 14.92
CA ARG A 291 -12.67 -14.61 16.35
C ARG A 291 -13.30 -15.99 16.60
N PRO A 292 -12.60 -16.94 17.25
CA PRO A 292 -13.13 -18.26 17.59
C PRO A 292 -14.47 -18.28 18.32
N CYS A 293 -14.65 -17.36 19.27
CA CYS A 293 -15.87 -17.29 20.08
C CYS A 293 -17.13 -16.95 19.27
N GLU A 294 -17.03 -16.21 18.15
CA GLU A 294 -18.20 -15.86 17.32
C GLU A 294 -18.83 -17.08 16.65
N ILE A 295 -18.05 -18.13 16.42
CA ILE A 295 -18.53 -19.36 15.80
C ILE A 295 -18.61 -20.52 16.81
N GLY A 296 -18.74 -20.19 18.10
CA GLY A 296 -18.93 -21.16 19.17
C GLY A 296 -17.70 -22.00 19.54
N LYS A 297 -16.49 -21.54 19.19
CA LYS A 297 -15.24 -22.22 19.56
C LYS A 297 -14.58 -21.60 20.79
N ASP A 298 -13.84 -22.44 21.51
CA ASP A 298 -13.05 -22.03 22.66
C ASP A 298 -12.05 -20.92 22.31
N CYS A 299 -11.86 -20.00 23.25
CA CYS A 299 -10.92 -18.91 23.10
C CYS A 299 -9.48 -19.43 23.24
N PRO A 300 -8.60 -19.28 22.22
CA PRO A 300 -7.21 -19.75 22.29
C PRO A 300 -6.32 -18.87 23.20
N HIS A 301 -6.89 -17.84 23.81
CA HIS A 301 -6.21 -16.92 24.74
C HIS A 301 -6.69 -17.10 26.18
N ASP A 302 -7.45 -18.17 26.47
CA ASP A 302 -8.02 -18.48 27.78
C ASP A 302 -8.85 -17.32 28.37
N ARG A 303 -9.56 -16.57 27.50
CA ARG A 303 -10.46 -15.49 27.91
C ARG A 303 -11.91 -15.94 27.82
N ASP A 304 -12.71 -15.59 28.82
CA ASP A 304 -14.16 -15.72 28.78
C ASP A 304 -14.76 -14.69 27.81
N PRO A 305 -15.50 -15.10 26.76
CA PRO A 305 -16.15 -14.18 25.84
C PRO A 305 -17.05 -13.15 26.52
N ASP A 306 -17.73 -13.52 27.61
CA ASP A 306 -18.69 -12.63 28.30
C ASP A 306 -17.97 -11.49 29.05
N GLU A 307 -16.72 -11.69 29.46
CA GLU A 307 -15.89 -10.69 30.15
C GLU A 307 -14.83 -10.05 29.23
N CYS A 308 -14.69 -10.54 27.99
CA CYS A 308 -13.65 -10.09 27.08
C CYS A 308 -14.06 -8.79 26.37
N GLU A 309 -13.37 -7.68 26.66
CA GLU A 309 -13.57 -6.37 26.02
C GLU A 309 -13.53 -6.43 24.48
N ASP A 310 -12.66 -7.28 23.93
CA ASP A 310 -12.51 -7.47 22.49
C ASP A 310 -13.69 -8.22 21.87
N ALA A 311 -14.52 -8.92 22.66
CA ALA A 311 -15.70 -9.67 22.22
C ALA A 311 -17.00 -8.88 22.38
N GLN A 312 -17.04 -7.87 23.26
CA GLN A 312 -18.27 -7.13 23.60
C GLN A 312 -18.87 -6.33 22.43
N THR A 313 -18.02 -5.83 21.53
CA THR A 313 -18.49 -5.01 20.40
C THR A 313 -17.75 -5.38 19.12
N ILE A 314 -18.39 -5.09 17.98
CA ILE A 314 -17.75 -5.22 16.67
C ILE A 314 -16.59 -4.21 16.48
N ASP A 315 -16.67 -3.06 17.15
CA ASP A 315 -15.64 -2.01 17.06
C ASP A 315 -14.35 -2.40 17.78
N SER A 316 -14.46 -3.18 18.84
CA SER A 316 -13.32 -3.77 19.55
C SER A 316 -12.76 -5.00 18.85
N ALA A 317 -13.45 -5.57 17.85
CA ALA A 317 -13.07 -6.86 17.26
C ALA A 317 -11.64 -6.87 16.70
N SER A 318 -11.15 -5.75 16.16
CA SER A 318 -9.79 -5.66 15.61
C SER A 318 -8.68 -5.78 16.67
N ASN A 319 -9.00 -5.64 17.96
CA ASN A 319 -8.04 -5.71 19.05
C ASN A 319 -7.76 -7.15 19.49
N CYS A 320 -8.68 -8.09 19.21
CA CYS A 320 -8.49 -9.50 19.55
C CYS A 320 -7.28 -10.08 18.80
N PRO A 321 -6.35 -10.79 19.47
CA PRO A 321 -5.17 -11.35 18.81
C PRO A 321 -5.49 -12.43 17.77
N SER A 322 -6.69 -13.03 17.82
CA SER A 322 -7.15 -13.99 16.81
C SER A 322 -7.75 -13.33 15.57
N SER A 323 -8.14 -12.06 15.65
CA SER A 323 -8.80 -11.38 14.54
C SER A 323 -7.87 -11.25 13.34
N GLN A 324 -8.39 -11.59 12.17
CA GLN A 324 -7.64 -11.53 10.92
C GLN A 324 -8.18 -10.40 10.03
N PRO A 325 -7.31 -9.64 9.38
CA PRO A 325 -7.72 -8.64 8.40
C PRO A 325 -8.13 -9.28 7.06
N THR A 326 -8.89 -8.55 6.24
CA THR A 326 -9.36 -8.98 4.91
C THR A 326 -8.23 -9.51 4.00
N HIS A 327 -7.01 -8.96 4.12
CA HIS A 327 -5.89 -9.42 3.30
C HIS A 327 -5.40 -10.81 3.70
N ASN A 328 -5.58 -11.25 4.95
CA ASN A 328 -5.22 -12.61 5.38
C ASN A 328 -6.21 -13.66 4.88
N VAL A 329 -7.50 -13.29 4.74
CA VAL A 329 -8.51 -14.14 4.08
C VAL A 329 -8.10 -14.40 2.62
N ARG A 330 -7.84 -13.32 1.88
CA ARG A 330 -7.38 -13.41 0.49
C ARG A 330 -6.05 -14.16 0.36
N LYS A 331 -5.09 -13.92 1.27
CA LYS A 331 -3.82 -14.66 1.32
C LYS A 331 -4.06 -16.15 1.52
N GLY A 332 -5.01 -16.49 2.40
CA GLY A 332 -5.48 -17.85 2.65
C GLY A 332 -6.04 -18.51 1.39
N TYR A 333 -6.95 -17.83 0.71
CA TYR A 333 -7.52 -18.27 -0.56
C TYR A 333 -6.44 -18.55 -1.61
N LEU A 334 -5.57 -17.58 -1.89
CA LEU A 334 -4.50 -17.74 -2.89
C LEU A 334 -3.55 -18.89 -2.53
N THR A 335 -3.20 -19.06 -1.26
CA THR A 335 -2.39 -20.19 -0.80
C THR A 335 -3.13 -21.51 -1.01
N ALA A 336 -4.42 -21.59 -0.66
CA ALA A 336 -5.22 -22.80 -0.82
C ALA A 336 -5.37 -23.22 -2.29
N GLU A 337 -5.67 -22.27 -3.18
CA GLU A 337 -5.79 -22.54 -4.61
C GLU A 337 -4.46 -22.96 -5.23
N ARG A 338 -3.35 -22.36 -4.79
CA ARG A 338 -2.01 -22.79 -5.20
C ARG A 338 -1.67 -24.18 -4.70
N SER A 339 -2.12 -24.59 -3.51
CA SER A 339 -2.00 -25.96 -3.03
C SER A 339 -2.85 -26.94 -3.83
N ASN A 340 -3.99 -26.49 -4.39
CA ASN A 340 -4.81 -27.27 -5.33
C ASN A 340 -4.30 -27.22 -6.78
N ASN A 341 -3.04 -26.81 -6.99
CA ASN A 341 -2.37 -26.77 -8.30
C ASN A 341 -2.98 -25.85 -9.36
N ILE A 342 -3.93 -24.97 -9.03
CA ILE A 342 -4.53 -24.02 -9.99
C ILE A 342 -3.45 -23.15 -10.64
N PRO A 343 -3.40 -23.03 -11.99
CA PRO A 343 -2.37 -22.26 -12.69
C PRO A 343 -2.24 -20.81 -12.20
N ILE A 344 -1.00 -20.31 -12.16
CA ILE A 344 -0.71 -18.94 -11.68
C ILE A 344 -1.47 -17.91 -12.51
N GLU A 345 -1.48 -18.04 -13.84
CA GLU A 345 -2.16 -17.10 -14.73
C GLU A 345 -3.67 -17.05 -14.47
N MET A 346 -4.30 -18.21 -14.26
CA MET A 346 -5.73 -18.28 -13.93
C MET A 346 -6.05 -17.56 -12.61
N LEU A 347 -5.19 -17.70 -11.59
CA LEU A 347 -5.35 -16.97 -10.33
C LEU A 347 -5.00 -15.48 -10.46
N ALA A 348 -4.03 -15.14 -11.30
CA ALA A 348 -3.64 -13.77 -11.57
C ALA A 348 -4.82 -12.98 -12.16
N ASP A 349 -5.46 -13.55 -13.18
CA ASP A 349 -6.65 -12.99 -13.83
C ASP A 349 -7.81 -12.95 -12.84
N ARG A 350 -8.20 -14.09 -12.26
CA ARG A 350 -9.36 -14.19 -11.33
C ARG A 350 -9.26 -13.23 -10.15
N CYS A 351 -8.06 -13.09 -9.58
CA CYS A 351 -7.86 -12.33 -8.36
C CYS A 351 -7.30 -10.92 -8.59
N ASP A 352 -7.04 -10.47 -9.82
CA ASP A 352 -6.39 -9.18 -10.09
C ASP A 352 -5.02 -9.06 -9.38
N VAL A 353 -4.10 -10.01 -9.58
CA VAL A 353 -2.77 -10.00 -8.95
C VAL A 353 -1.70 -10.42 -9.94
N SER A 354 -0.53 -9.79 -9.90
CA SER A 354 0.51 -10.14 -10.89
C SER A 354 1.05 -11.57 -10.66
N PRO A 355 1.37 -12.31 -11.73
CA PRO A 355 2.01 -13.63 -11.63
C PRO A 355 3.27 -13.64 -10.77
N GLU A 356 4.06 -12.56 -10.81
CA GLU A 356 5.30 -12.41 -10.03
C GLU A 356 5.00 -12.36 -8.53
N VAL A 357 3.93 -11.64 -8.14
CA VAL A 357 3.49 -11.57 -6.73
C VAL A 357 3.02 -12.95 -6.27
N ILE A 358 2.24 -13.67 -7.09
CA ILE A 358 1.82 -15.04 -6.73
C ILE A 358 3.03 -15.95 -6.56
N LYS A 359 3.96 -15.92 -7.52
CA LYS A 359 5.16 -16.74 -7.52
C LYS A 359 6.05 -16.45 -6.31
N LYS A 360 6.19 -15.17 -5.93
CA LYS A 360 7.02 -14.76 -4.80
C LYS A 360 6.43 -15.18 -3.45
N HIS A 361 5.11 -15.14 -3.30
CA HIS A 361 4.47 -15.24 -1.99
C HIS A 361 3.69 -16.54 -1.74
N TYR A 362 3.27 -17.24 -2.79
CA TYR A 362 2.37 -18.40 -2.70
C TYR A 362 2.88 -19.65 -3.42
N ASP A 363 3.93 -19.55 -4.23
CA ASP A 363 4.52 -20.70 -4.93
C ASP A 363 5.72 -21.24 -4.14
N GLN A 364 5.46 -22.19 -3.24
CA GLN A 364 6.52 -22.89 -2.48
C GLN A 364 7.15 -24.06 -3.25
N ARG A 365 6.66 -24.34 -4.47
CA ARG A 365 7.07 -25.48 -5.28
C ARG A 365 8.48 -25.32 -5.84
N ASP A 366 9.25 -26.40 -5.79
CA ASP A 366 10.56 -26.43 -6.38
C ASP A 366 10.52 -26.68 -7.91
N LYS A 367 11.68 -26.78 -8.56
CA LYS A 367 11.75 -26.99 -10.01
C LYS A 367 11.16 -28.35 -10.43
N THR A 368 11.26 -29.36 -9.57
CA THR A 368 10.80 -30.74 -9.79
C THR A 368 9.28 -30.80 -9.67
N ASP A 369 8.72 -30.24 -8.59
CA ASP A 369 7.26 -30.15 -8.38
C ASP A 369 6.58 -29.47 -9.58
N ARG A 370 7.18 -28.38 -10.08
CA ARG A 370 6.67 -27.66 -11.25
C ARG A 370 6.78 -28.48 -12.54
N ARG A 371 7.77 -29.36 -12.68
CA ARG A 371 7.89 -30.28 -13.83
C ARG A 371 6.82 -31.36 -13.76
N GLU A 372 6.61 -31.94 -12.59
CA GLU A 372 5.65 -33.01 -12.37
C GLU A 372 4.22 -32.52 -12.57
N LEU A 373 3.86 -31.34 -12.05
CA LEU A 373 2.56 -30.75 -12.35
C LEU A 373 2.38 -30.48 -13.86
N ARG A 374 3.41 -29.97 -14.54
CA ARG A 374 3.32 -29.81 -16.00
C ARG A 374 3.02 -31.15 -16.66
N GLN A 375 3.72 -32.22 -16.26
CA GLN A 375 3.50 -33.55 -16.79
C GLN A 375 2.07 -34.05 -16.52
N GLU A 376 1.55 -33.89 -15.30
CA GLU A 376 0.18 -34.26 -14.93
C GLU A 376 -0.86 -33.53 -15.81
N ILE A 377 -0.70 -32.22 -16.01
CA ILE A 377 -1.57 -31.43 -16.91
C ILE A 377 -1.47 -31.93 -18.36
N TYR A 378 -0.26 -32.25 -18.84
CA TYR A 378 -0.09 -32.80 -20.18
C TYR A 378 -0.79 -34.17 -20.31
N GLU A 379 -0.70 -35.02 -19.29
CA GLU A 379 -1.34 -36.34 -19.27
C GLU A 379 -2.87 -36.22 -19.21
N GLU A 380 -3.42 -35.25 -18.47
CA GLU A 380 -4.86 -35.00 -18.41
C GLU A 380 -5.42 -34.48 -19.74
N VAL A 381 -4.69 -33.59 -20.42
CA VAL A 381 -5.13 -32.98 -21.69
C VAL A 381 -4.90 -33.90 -22.89
N TYR A 382 -3.79 -34.65 -22.91
CA TYR A 382 -3.32 -35.38 -24.10
C TYR A 382 -3.18 -36.91 -23.88
N GLY A 383 -3.54 -37.44 -22.72
CA GLY A 383 -3.34 -38.86 -22.36
C GLY A 383 -1.86 -39.24 -22.24
N ASP A 384 -1.50 -40.48 -22.59
CA ASP A 384 -0.09 -40.95 -22.59
C ASP A 384 0.82 -40.21 -23.59
N SER A 385 0.24 -39.42 -24.50
CA SER A 385 1.03 -38.60 -25.41
C SER A 385 1.57 -37.39 -24.66
N ARG A 386 2.90 -37.23 -24.64
CA ARG A 386 3.59 -36.17 -23.88
C ARG A 386 3.44 -34.77 -24.52
N GLY A 387 2.40 -34.56 -25.31
CA GLY A 387 2.20 -33.39 -26.14
C GLY A 387 3.26 -33.24 -27.26
N GLY A 388 2.95 -32.35 -28.21
CA GLY A 388 3.82 -32.03 -29.35
C GLY A 388 3.25 -32.46 -30.70
N TYR A 389 3.74 -31.84 -31.79
CA TYR A 389 3.33 -32.13 -33.18
C TYR A 389 3.77 -33.51 -33.69
N LEU A 390 4.54 -34.25 -32.90
CA LEU A 390 5.06 -35.57 -33.21
C LEU A 390 4.60 -36.50 -32.07
N SER A 391 3.36 -36.97 -32.15
CA SER A 391 2.83 -38.02 -31.26
C SER A 391 3.30 -39.40 -31.70
#